data_AF-A0AAU9URY4-F1
#
_entry.id   AF-A0AAU9URY4-F1
#
_cell.length_a   1.000
_cell.length_b   1.000
_cell.length_c   1.000
_cell.angle_alpha   90.00
_cell.angle_beta   90.00
_cell.angle_gamma   90.00
#
_symmetry.space_group_name_H-M   'P 1'
#
loop_
_entity.id
_entity.type
_entity.pdbx_description
1 polymer ?
#
loop_
_entity_poly.entity_id
_entity_poly.type
_entity_poly.pdbx_seq_one_letter_code
_entity_poly.pdbx_strand_id
1 'polypeptide(L)'
;MATDFYKELYANKTNEKLCKTTLEEDPNQEPIPYIMQSEIRRAIQTQKACKSPGDDMITNELLKLTMEEITQPFKHICNEILETD
;
A
#
# COMPACT_ATOMS: atom_id res chain seq x y z
N MET A 1 33.79 -10.23 2.43
CA MET A 1 33.00 -10.32 1.17
C MET A 1 31.60 -9.75 1.43
N ALA A 2 30.81 -9.44 0.38
CA ALA A 2 29.42 -8.96 0.53
C ALA A 2 28.57 -9.88 1.45
N THR A 3 28.86 -11.19 1.43
CA THR A 3 28.22 -12.19 2.29
C THR A 3 28.42 -11.93 3.78
N ASP A 4 29.60 -11.47 4.21
CA ASP A 4 29.89 -11.22 5.62
C ASP A 4 29.19 -9.94 6.10
N PHE A 5 29.16 -8.92 5.23
CA PHE A 5 28.45 -7.67 5.48
C PHE A 5 26.95 -7.89 5.72
N TYR A 6 26.27 -8.66 4.85
CA TYR A 6 24.84 -8.93 5.05
C TYR A 6 24.56 -9.85 6.24
N LYS A 7 25.45 -10.81 6.54
CA LYS A 7 25.33 -11.64 7.75
C LYS A 7 25.39 -10.78 9.02
N GLU A 8 26.31 -9.83 9.08
CA GLU A 8 26.44 -8.92 10.22
C GLU A 8 25.23 -7.97 10.34
N LEU A 9 24.75 -7.44 9.21
CA LEU A 9 23.57 -6.57 9.12
C LEU A 9 22.32 -7.24 9.73
N TYR A 10 22.05 -8.49 9.35
CA TYR A 10 20.88 -9.24 9.82
C TYR A 10 21.08 -9.95 11.16
N ALA A 11 22.33 -10.11 11.63
CA ALA A 11 22.62 -10.64 12.96
C ALA A 11 22.33 -9.62 14.08
N ASN A 12 22.30 -8.32 13.75
CA ASN A 12 22.06 -7.26 14.71
C ASN A 12 20.57 -7.12 15.07
N LYS A 13 20.15 -7.85 16.12
CA LYS A 13 18.78 -7.78 16.69
C LYS A 13 18.46 -6.44 17.38
N THR A 14 19.39 -5.51 17.48
CA THR A 14 19.17 -4.20 18.11
C THR A 14 18.24 -3.29 17.28
N ASN A 15 17.95 -3.66 16.02
CA ASN A 15 16.94 -3.02 15.17
C ASN A 15 15.57 -3.70 15.23
N GLU A 16 15.35 -4.67 16.14
CA GLU A 16 14.00 -5.02 16.62
C GLU A 16 13.46 -3.87 17.49
N LYS A 17 13.50 -2.65 16.98
CA LYS A 17 12.61 -1.60 17.43
C LYS A 17 11.24 -2.08 16.99
N LEU A 18 10.65 -2.87 17.88
CA LEU A 18 9.27 -3.28 17.96
C LEU A 18 8.42 -2.28 17.19
N CYS A 19 8.09 -2.60 15.95
CA CYS A 19 7.00 -1.93 15.28
C CYS A 19 5.79 -2.39 16.09
N LYS A 20 5.45 -1.63 17.11
CA LYS A 20 4.24 -1.87 17.90
C LYS A 20 3.10 -1.64 16.93
N THR A 21 2.64 -2.72 16.29
CA THR A 21 1.44 -2.75 15.46
C THR A 21 0.17 -2.71 16.30
N THR A 22 0.28 -2.60 17.63
CA THR A 22 -0.85 -2.23 18.47
C THR A 22 -1.02 -0.72 18.36
N LEU A 23 -1.90 -0.29 17.46
CA LEU A 23 -2.60 0.98 17.59
C LEU A 23 -3.33 0.89 18.94
N GLU A 24 -2.76 1.47 20.00
CA GLU A 24 -3.58 1.76 21.16
C GLU A 24 -4.56 2.84 20.69
N GLU A 25 -5.86 2.54 20.75
CA GLU A 25 -6.93 3.46 20.37
C GLU A 25 -6.70 4.78 21.10
N ASP A 26 -6.22 5.80 20.36
CA ASP A 26 -6.08 7.13 20.92
C ASP A 26 -7.50 7.65 21.14
N PRO A 27 -7.90 8.00 22.39
CA PRO A 27 -9.24 8.51 22.66
C PRO A 27 -9.54 9.84 21.95
N ASN A 28 -8.55 10.47 21.30
CA ASN A 28 -8.69 11.65 20.47
C ASN A 28 -8.55 11.38 18.97
N GLN A 29 -8.61 10.11 18.53
CA GLN A 29 -8.44 9.77 17.12
C GLN A 29 -9.57 10.36 16.28
N GLU A 30 -9.21 11.31 15.41
CA GLU A 30 -10.13 11.86 14.42
C GLU A 30 -10.58 10.76 13.45
N PRO A 31 -11.83 10.81 12.95
CA PRO A 31 -12.32 9.83 12.00
C PRO A 31 -11.48 9.87 10.72
N ILE A 32 -11.08 8.70 10.22
CA ILE A 32 -10.35 8.60 8.96
C ILE A 32 -11.31 9.02 7.83
N PRO A 33 -10.95 10.01 7.00
CA PRO A 33 -11.81 10.43 5.91
C PRO A 33 -11.85 9.37 4.80
N TYR A 34 -13.00 9.25 4.14
CA TYR A 34 -13.13 8.38 2.98
C TYR A 34 -12.27 8.82 1.80
N ILE A 35 -11.72 7.83 1.10
CA ILE A 35 -10.93 7.99 -0.12
C ILE A 35 -11.83 8.48 -1.26
N MET A 36 -11.36 9.52 -1.95
CA MET A 36 -12.04 10.12 -3.10
C MET A 36 -11.64 9.43 -4.41
N GLN A 37 -12.51 9.50 -5.42
CA GLN A 37 -12.18 8.98 -6.75
C GLN A 37 -10.97 9.67 -7.39
N SER A 38 -10.76 10.97 -7.10
CA SER A 38 -9.60 11.72 -7.58
C SER A 38 -8.29 11.16 -7.03
N GLU A 39 -8.31 10.62 -5.82
CA GLU A 39 -7.15 9.99 -5.19
C GLU A 39 -6.85 8.64 -5.82
N ILE A 40 -7.89 7.84 -6.11
CA ILE A 40 -7.75 6.59 -6.87
C ILE A 40 -7.18 6.84 -8.27
N ARG A 41 -7.73 7.82 -9.00
CA ARG A 41 -7.22 8.21 -10.32
C ARG A 41 -5.77 8.65 -10.25
N ARG A 42 -5.42 9.52 -9.29
CA ARG A 42 -4.05 9.97 -9.07
C ARG A 42 -3.12 8.79 -8.75
N ALA A 43 -3.55 7.86 -7.90
CA ALA A 43 -2.78 6.67 -7.56
C ALA A 43 -2.48 5.82 -8.81
N ILE A 44 -3.49 5.52 -9.64
CA ILE A 44 -3.31 4.76 -10.89
C ILE A 44 -2.38 5.50 -11.87
N GLN A 45 -2.59 6.79 -12.09
CA GLN A 45 -1.81 7.58 -13.04
C GLN A 45 -0.33 7.68 -12.67
N THR A 46 -0.03 7.85 -11.38
CA THR A 46 1.33 8.03 -10.86
C THR A 46 2.15 6.74 -10.79
N GLN A 47 1.55 5.56 -11.03
CA GLN A 47 2.30 4.30 -11.10
C GLN A 47 3.37 4.35 -12.19
N LYS A 48 4.59 3.91 -11.89
CA LYS A 48 5.65 3.78 -12.91
C LYS A 48 5.27 2.69 -13.92
N ALA A 49 5.50 2.97 -15.20
CA ALA A 49 5.33 1.99 -16.28
C ALA A 49 6.43 0.91 -16.22
N CYS A 50 6.21 -0.17 -16.97
CA CYS A 50 7.13 -1.30 -17.15
C CYS A 50 7.55 -1.97 -15.84
N LYS A 51 6.69 -1.92 -14.81
CA LYS A 51 6.87 -2.79 -13.64
C LYS A 51 6.45 -4.20 -14.01
N SER A 52 7.18 -5.19 -13.49
CA SER A 52 6.74 -6.57 -13.54
C SER A 52 5.38 -6.69 -12.87
N PRO A 53 4.42 -7.39 -13.48
CA PRO A 53 3.14 -7.66 -12.84
C PRO A 53 3.31 -8.55 -11.61
N GLY A 54 2.32 -8.55 -10.72
CA GLY A 54 2.24 -9.50 -9.62
C GLY A 54 1.79 -10.89 -10.09
N ASP A 55 1.45 -11.76 -9.14
CA ASP A 55 0.96 -13.12 -9.43
C ASP A 55 -0.39 -13.11 -10.18
N ASP A 56 -1.12 -11.99 -10.11
CA ASP A 56 -2.37 -11.74 -10.86
C ASP A 56 -2.14 -11.42 -12.35
N MET A 57 -0.88 -11.22 -12.77
CA MET A 57 -0.48 -10.83 -14.12
C MET A 57 -1.04 -9.49 -14.60
N ILE A 58 -1.57 -8.65 -13.69
CA ILE A 58 -2.11 -7.33 -14.03
C ILE A 58 -0.97 -6.32 -14.12
N THR A 59 -0.85 -5.67 -15.28
CA THR A 59 0.18 -4.65 -15.51
C THR A 59 -0.32 -3.25 -15.16
N ASN A 60 0.60 -2.35 -14.82
CA ASN A 60 0.25 -0.95 -14.54
C ASN A 60 -0.33 -0.25 -15.79
N GLU A 61 0.07 -0.68 -16.97
CA GLU A 61 -0.46 -0.21 -18.25
C GLU A 61 -1.94 -0.59 -18.40
N LEU A 62 -2.31 -1.82 -18.02
CA LEU A 62 -3.69 -2.27 -18.03
C LEU A 62 -4.53 -1.47 -17.03
N LEU A 63 -4.00 -1.22 -15.82
CA LEU A 63 -4.66 -0.39 -14.81
C LEU A 63 -4.91 1.03 -15.32
N LYS A 64 -3.94 1.62 -16.03
CA LYS A 64 -4.09 2.95 -16.63
C LYS A 64 -5.09 2.96 -17.79
N LEU A 65 -5.11 1.91 -18.61
CA LEU A 65 -6.03 1.78 -19.74
C LEU A 65 -7.50 1.64 -19.28
N THR A 66 -7.72 0.94 -18.17
CA THR A 66 -9.05 0.63 -17.62
C THR A 66 -9.44 1.53 -16.44
N MET A 67 -8.76 2.66 -16.29
CA MET A 67 -8.83 3.50 -15.10
C MET A 67 -10.26 3.99 -14.81
N GLU A 68 -11.03 4.39 -15.82
CA GLU A 68 -12.37 4.92 -15.60
C GLU A 68 -13.36 3.84 -15.18
N GLU A 69 -13.17 2.60 -15.63
CA GLU A 69 -13.98 1.45 -15.24
C GLU A 69 -13.68 0.98 -13.81
N ILE A 70 -12.40 0.96 -13.41
CA ILE A 70 -11.98 0.40 -12.11
C ILE A 70 -11.96 1.43 -10.97
N THR A 71 -12.09 2.72 -11.26
CA THR A 71 -12.05 3.77 -10.23
C THR A 71 -13.17 3.63 -9.19
N GLN A 72 -14.41 3.33 -9.60
CA GLN A 72 -15.51 3.16 -8.62
C GLN A 72 -15.36 1.88 -7.79
N PRO A 73 -15.09 0.70 -8.39
CA PRO A 73 -14.85 -0.52 -7.62
C PRO A 73 -13.73 -0.36 -6.59
N PHE A 74 -12.59 0.22 -6.97
CA PHE A 74 -11.50 0.44 -6.01
C PHE A 74 -11.87 1.41 -4.90
N LYS A 75 -12.57 2.52 -5.22
CA LYS A 75 -13.05 3.43 -4.17
C LYS A 75 -13.93 2.68 -3.16
N HIS A 76 -14.84 1.82 -3.64
CA HIS A 76 -15.75 1.08 -2.77
C HIS A 76 -14.97 0.16 -1.83
N ILE A 77 -14.13 -0.72 -2.39
CA ILE A 77 -13.35 -1.69 -1.62
C ILE A 77 -12.42 -1.00 -0.62
N CYS A 78 -11.72 0.06 -1.04
CA CYS A 78 -10.80 0.76 -0.14
C CYS A 78 -11.52 1.41 1.04
N ASN A 79 -12.73 1.95 0.84
CA ASN A 79 -13.50 2.54 1.93
C ASN A 79 -14.16 1.48 2.81
N GLU A 80 -14.58 0.34 2.25
CA GLU A 80 -15.05 -0.81 3.05
C GLU A 80 -13.96 -1.33 3.99
N ILE A 81 -12.71 -1.38 3.53
CA ILE A 81 -11.56 -1.76 4.37
C ILE A 81 -11.40 -0.76 5.53
N LEU A 82 -11.48 0.54 5.26
CA LEU A 82 -11.39 1.58 6.30
C LEU A 82 -12.52 1.54 7.32
N GLU A 83 -13.68 0.96 6.98
CA GLU A 83 -14.80 0.75 7.90
C GLU A 83 -14.67 -0.54 8.72
N THR A 84 -13.88 -1.51 8.24
CA THR A 84 -13.75 -2.84 8.84
C THR A 84 -12.54 -2.96 9.77
N ASP A 85 -11.50 -2.16 9.55
CA ASP A 85 -10.31 -2.03 10.41
C ASP A 85 -10.62 -1.20 11.68
#